data_AF-A0A5J5IQ11-F1
#
_entry.id   AF-A0A5J5IQ11-F1
#
_cell.length_a   1.000
_cell.length_b   1.000
_cell.length_c   1.000
_cell.angle_alpha   90.00
_cell.angle_beta   90.00
_cell.angle_gamma   90.00
#
_symmetry.space_group_name_H-M   'P 1'
#
loop_
_entity.id
_entity.type
_entity.pdbx_description
1 polymer ?
#
loop_
_entity_poly.entity_id
_entity_poly.type
_entity_poly.pdbx_seq_one_letter_code
_entity_poly.pdbx_strand_id
1 'polypeptide(L)' 'MDKPVKEFDAAELTEEVAGRVQQRMPDVDSDLIRREAAISVESHADAHVVDFVGIIAERETRERLNGIAEE' A
#
# COMPACT_ATOMS: atom_id res chain seq x y z
N MET A 1 26.69 -11.62 -11.90
CA MET A 1 25.34 -12.18 -11.79
C MET A 1 24.42 -11.01 -11.53
N ASP A 2 23.78 -10.49 -12.56
CA ASP A 2 22.68 -9.55 -12.38
C ASP A 2 21.53 -10.29 -11.71
N LYS A 3 21.14 -9.83 -10.53
CA LYS A 3 19.85 -10.27 -9.96
C LYS A 3 18.77 -9.76 -10.91
N PRO A 4 17.76 -10.58 -11.27
CA PRO A 4 16.63 -10.05 -12.03
C PRO A 4 16.03 -8.90 -11.23
N VAL A 5 15.97 -7.71 -11.85
CA VAL A 5 15.19 -6.60 -11.33
C VAL A 5 13.77 -7.15 -11.27
N LYS A 6 13.25 -7.35 -10.05
CA LYS A 6 11.86 -7.81 -9.86
C LYS A 6 11.00 -6.72 -10.51
N GLU A 7 10.33 -7.04 -11.61
CA GLU A 7 9.42 -6.09 -12.25
C GLU A 7 8.36 -5.68 -11.22
N PHE A 8 8.06 -4.38 -11.16
CA PHE A 8 7.10 -3.84 -10.22
C PHE A 8 5.71 -4.38 -10.54
N ASP A 9 5.14 -5.16 -9.62
CA ASP A 9 3.78 -5.65 -9.69
C ASP A 9 2.91 -4.87 -8.68
N ALA A 10 2.13 -3.93 -9.20
CA ALA A 10 1.24 -3.10 -8.39
C ALA A 10 0.17 -3.91 -7.65
N ALA A 11 -0.29 -5.03 -8.22
CA ALA A 11 -1.31 -5.87 -7.60
C ALA A 11 -0.72 -6.69 -6.45
N GLU A 12 0.46 -7.31 -6.66
CA GLU A 12 1.21 -7.99 -5.59
C GLU A 12 1.47 -7.02 -4.43
N LEU A 13 1.97 -5.82 -4.74
CA LEU A 13 2.30 -4.82 -3.72
C LEU A 13 1.07 -4.26 -3.00
N THR A 14 -0.06 -4.11 -3.71
CA THR A 14 -1.34 -3.70 -3.11
C THR A 14 -1.79 -4.71 -2.05
N GLU A 15 -1.74 -6.02 -2.35
CA GLU A 15 -2.11 -7.05 -1.38
C GLU A 15 -1.16 -7.10 -0.19
N GLU A 16 0.14 -6.91 -0.41
CA GLU A 16 1.11 -6.81 0.69
C GLU A 16 0.85 -5.61 1.60
N VAL A 17 0.61 -4.43 1.03
CA VAL A 17 0.29 -3.21 1.77
C VAL A 17 -1.03 -3.39 2.52
N ALA A 18 -2.07 -3.90 1.87
CA ALA A 18 -3.36 -4.17 2.49
C ALA A 18 -3.23 -5.14 3.68
N GLY A 19 -2.48 -6.23 3.53
CA GLY A 19 -2.21 -7.18 4.62
C GLY A 19 -1.48 -6.54 5.81
N ARG A 20 -0.46 -5.72 5.53
CA ARG A 20 0.29 -4.96 6.56
C ARG A 20 -0.57 -3.93 7.27
N VAL A 21 -1.49 -3.26 6.57
CA VAL A 21 -2.42 -2.28 7.15
C VAL A 21 -3.49 -2.99 7.97
N GLN A 22 -4.11 -4.07 7.47
CA GLN A 22 -5.11 -4.84 8.20
C GLN A 22 -4.60 -5.36 9.55
N GLN A 23 -3.34 -5.81 9.61
CA GLN A 23 -2.72 -6.23 10.88
C GLN A 23 -2.62 -5.10 11.90
N ARG A 24 -2.47 -3.86 11.44
CA ARG A 24 -2.33 -2.66 12.29
C ARG A 24 -3.66 -1.96 12.55
N MET A 25 -4.65 -2.19 11.70
CA MET A 25 -6.00 -1.62 11.74
C MET A 25 -7.05 -2.73 11.63
N PRO A 26 -7.13 -3.65 12.61
CA PRO A 26 -7.97 -4.84 12.53
C PRO A 26 -9.47 -4.52 12.48
N ASP A 27 -9.88 -3.34 12.94
CA ASP A 27 -11.28 -2.94 13.03
C ASP A 27 -11.79 -2.22 11.76
N VAL A 28 -10.92 -1.93 10.80
CA VAL A 28 -11.29 -1.31 9.53
C VAL A 28 -11.68 -2.39 8.52
N ASP A 29 -12.71 -2.11 7.74
CA ASP A 29 -13.21 -2.97 6.67
C ASP A 29 -12.09 -3.31 5.66
N SER A 30 -11.99 -4.60 5.33
CA SER A 30 -10.90 -5.14 4.50
C SER A 30 -10.99 -4.70 3.04
N ASP A 31 -12.21 -4.51 2.52
CA ASP A 31 -12.42 -4.02 1.15
C ASP A 31 -12.09 -2.53 1.05
N LEU A 32 -12.37 -1.75 2.09
CA LEU A 32 -11.93 -0.36 2.20
C LEU A 32 -10.39 -0.28 2.29
N ILE A 33 -9.74 -1.09 3.12
CA ILE A 33 -8.26 -1.15 3.21
C ILE A 33 -7.66 -1.49 1.85
N ARG A 34 -8.19 -2.50 1.15
CA ARG A 34 -7.68 -2.90 -0.18
C ARG A 34 -7.81 -1.76 -1.19
N ARG A 35 -8.94 -1.05 -1.19
CA ARG A 35 -9.17 0.11 -2.06
C ARG A 35 -8.15 1.23 -1.79
N GLU A 36 -7.97 1.62 -0.54
CA GLU A 36 -7.04 2.71 -0.18
C GLU A 36 -5.58 2.32 -0.41
N ALA A 37 -5.23 1.05 -0.19
CA ALA A 37 -3.91 0.51 -0.52
C ALA A 37 -3.62 0.60 -2.03
N ALA A 38 -4.60 0.26 -2.88
CA ALA A 38 -4.44 0.35 -4.33
C ALA A 38 -4.16 1.78 -4.79
N ILE A 39 -4.92 2.76 -4.29
CA ILE A 39 -4.72 4.19 -4.62
C ILE A 39 -3.33 4.65 -4.15
N SER A 40 -2.91 4.23 -2.96
CA SER A 40 -1.61 4.62 -2.39
C SER A 40 -0.44 4.01 -3.17
N VAL A 41 -0.55 2.76 -3.62
CA VAL A 41 0.46 2.10 -4.47
C VAL A 41 0.51 2.73 -5.86
N GLU A 42 -0.65 2.97 -6.49
CA GLU A 42 -0.74 3.56 -7.83
C GLU A 42 -0.10 4.95 -7.89
N SER A 43 -0.30 5.79 -6.87
CA SER A 43 0.31 7.13 -6.79
C SER A 43 1.85 7.14 -6.78
N HIS A 44 2.47 5.98 -6.58
CA HIS A 44 3.92 5.80 -6.50
C HIS A 44 4.45 4.83 -7.56
N ALA A 45 3.62 4.38 -8.51
CA ALA A 45 4.02 3.46 -9.56
C ALA A 45 5.13 4.02 -10.47
N ASP A 46 5.18 5.35 -10.62
CA ASP A 46 6.22 6.06 -11.38
C ASP A 46 7.49 6.40 -10.56
N ALA A 47 7.56 5.98 -9.29
CA ALA A 47 8.72 6.27 -8.44
C ALA A 47 9.95 5.50 -8.93
N HIS A 48 11.06 6.22 -9.17
CA HIS A 48 12.35 5.65 -9.61
C HIS A 48 12.96 4.60 -8.67
N VAL A 49 12.44 4.46 -7.44
CA VAL A 49 12.89 3.48 -6.45
C VAL A 49 11.69 2.67 -5.94
N VAL A 50 11.33 1.66 -6.72
CA VAL A 50 10.20 0.74 -6.49
C VAL A 50 10.28 0.01 -5.13
N ASP A 51 11.48 -0.18 -4.60
CA ASP A 51 11.71 -0.87 -3.31
C ASP A 51 11.05 -0.17 -2.10
N PHE A 52 10.82 1.15 -2.17
CA PHE A 52 10.23 1.91 -1.06
C PHE A 52 8.72 2.15 -1.20
N VAL A 53 8.13 1.83 -2.34
CA VAL A 53 6.71 2.11 -2.64
C VAL A 53 5.79 1.48 -1.59
N GLY A 54 6.07 0.24 -1.18
CA GLY A 54 5.24 -0.45 -0.18
C GLY A 54 5.27 0.19 1.22
N ILE A 55 6.37 0.83 1.61
CA ILE A 55 6.48 1.51 2.91
C ILE A 55 5.74 2.84 2.88
N ILE A 56 5.92 3.60 1.79
CA ILE A 56 5.24 4.90 1.63
C ILE A 56 3.73 4.69 1.52
N ALA A 57 3.30 3.73 0.70
CA ALA A 57 1.89 3.39 0.53
C ALA A 57 1.23 2.92 1.83
N GLU A 58 1.93 2.14 2.68
CA GLU A 58 1.43 1.75 3.99
C GLU A 58 1.16 2.98 4.88
N ARG A 59 2.11 3.92 4.93
CA ARG A 59 1.97 5.14 5.74
C ARG A 59 0.78 5.97 5.27
N GLU A 60 0.69 6.25 3.97
CA GLU A 60 -0.40 7.06 3.42
C GLU A 60 -1.77 6.41 3.61
N THR A 61 -1.87 5.10 3.38
CA THR A 61 -3.12 4.36 3.58
C THR A 61 -3.62 4.53 5.02
N ARG A 62 -2.71 4.42 6.01
CA ARG A 62 -3.07 4.63 7.43
C ARG A 62 -3.51 6.06 7.72
N GLU A 63 -2.84 7.06 7.16
CA GLU A 63 -3.20 8.48 7.36
C GLU A 63 -4.58 8.80 6.78
N ARG A 64 -4.90 8.29 5.57
CA ARG A 64 -6.22 8.47 4.95
C ARG A 64 -7.32 7.78 5.75
N LEU A 65 -7.11 6.53 6.17
CA LEU A 65 -8.08 5.79 6.97
C LEU A 65 -8.36 6.46 8.32
N ASN A 66 -7.34 7.00 8.99
CA ASN A 66 -7.53 7.76 10.22
C ASN A 66 -8.36 9.03 9.98
N GLY A 67 -8.11 9.76 8.88
CA GLY A 67 -8.89 10.94 8.53
C GLY A 67 -10.38 10.65 8.29
N ILE A 68 -10.71 9.47 7.74
CA ILE A 68 -12.10 9.01 7.57
C ILE A 68 -12.75 8.65 8.91
N ALA A 69 -11.98 8.11 9.86
CA ALA A 69 -12.52 7.70 11.17
C ALA A 69 -12.77 8.87 12.14
N GLU A 70 -12.19 10.04 11.86
CA GLU A 70 -12.35 11.27 12.67
C GLU A 70 -13.50 12.18 12.18
N GLU A 71 -14.10 11.88 11.02
CA GLU A 71 -15.30 12.55 10.45
C GLU A 71 -16.61 11.87 10.89
#